data_AF-A0A925YFE8-F1
#
_entry.id   AF-A0A925YFE8-F1
#
_cell.length_a   1.000
_cell.length_b   1.000
_cell.length_c   1.000
_cell.angle_alpha   90.00
_cell.angle_beta   90.00
_cell.angle_gamma   90.00
#
_symmetry.space_group_name_H-M   'P 1'
#
loop_
_entity.id
_entity.type
_entity.pdbx_description
1 polymer ?
#
loop_
_entity_poly.entity_id
_entity_poly.type
_entity_poly.pdbx_seq_one_letter_code
_entity_poly.pdbx_strand_id
1 'polypeptide(L)'
;MNAQELSGELEKLLGTKTPAIAVAFRDTPPADVARISAAKPAGCGYWRVAAAEGQVFYTEAADHFGCPIGAHTHGVSMPPEVGKQLEGLITTMVGLKYLKLADIPHIPQRKGSFGVAVYAPLSAAPCDPDVVLVRGNARQMMLLAEAAQAAGVAGNGATLGRPTCAVL
;
A
#
# COMPACT_ATOMS: atom_id res chain seq x y z
N MET A 1 18.01 14.37 -2.99
CA MET A 1 16.65 14.75 -3.41
C MET A 1 15.73 14.48 -2.25
N ASN A 2 15.00 15.49 -1.79
CA ASN A 2 13.99 15.30 -0.73
C ASN A 2 12.67 14.78 -1.33
N ALA A 3 11.70 14.40 -0.48
CA ALA A 3 10.44 13.81 -0.92
C ALA A 3 9.61 14.76 -1.82
N GLN A 4 9.69 16.07 -1.59
CA GLN A 4 9.01 17.08 -2.39
C GLN A 4 9.59 17.21 -3.80
N GLU A 5 10.92 17.26 -3.91
CA GLU A 5 11.63 17.27 -5.19
C GLU A 5 11.33 16.00 -5.99
N LEU A 6 11.36 14.84 -5.31
CA LEU A 6 11.06 13.55 -5.94
C LEU A 6 9.61 13.49 -6.46
N SER A 7 8.65 13.99 -5.69
CA SER A 7 7.24 14.07 -6.12
C SER A 7 7.10 14.91 -7.38
N GLY A 8 7.71 16.10 -7.41
CA GLY A 8 7.66 17.00 -8.56
C GLY A 8 8.32 16.41 -9.81
N GLU A 9 9.46 15.72 -9.66
CA GLU A 9 10.12 15.04 -10.78
C GLU A 9 9.31 13.87 -11.32
N LEU A 10 8.75 13.02 -10.45
CA LEU A 10 7.90 11.90 -10.86
C LEU A 10 6.69 12.38 -11.65
N GLU A 11 6.00 13.41 -11.15
CA GLU A 11 4.83 14.00 -11.81
C GLU A 11 5.20 14.59 -13.17
N LYS A 12 6.33 15.29 -13.27
CA LYS A 12 6.81 15.88 -14.52
C LYS A 12 7.20 14.82 -15.55
N LEU A 13 7.94 13.80 -15.15
CA LEU A 13 8.46 12.75 -16.05
C LEU A 13 7.35 11.83 -16.54
N LEU A 14 6.44 11.44 -15.64
CA LEU A 14 5.34 10.52 -15.96
C LEU A 14 4.09 11.25 -16.47
N GLY A 15 3.96 12.55 -16.22
CA GLY A 15 2.76 13.33 -16.54
C GLY A 15 1.53 12.91 -15.73
N THR A 16 1.72 12.42 -14.50
CA THR A 16 0.62 11.98 -13.62
C THR A 16 -0.17 13.19 -13.11
N LYS A 17 -1.50 13.03 -13.00
CA LYS A 17 -2.38 14.08 -12.45
C LYS A 17 -2.66 13.92 -10.96
N THR A 18 -2.42 12.73 -10.43
CA THR A 18 -2.57 12.41 -9.01
C THR A 18 -1.18 12.32 -8.40
N PRO A 19 -0.98 12.87 -7.19
CA PRO A 19 0.30 12.80 -6.52
C PRO A 19 0.66 11.34 -6.23
N ALA A 20 1.96 11.04 -6.24
CA ALA A 20 2.47 9.81 -5.66
C ALA A 20 2.21 9.80 -4.15
N ILE A 21 2.09 8.63 -3.56
CA ILE A 21 1.76 8.47 -2.15
C ILE A 21 2.96 7.89 -1.43
N ALA A 22 3.36 8.53 -0.35
CA ALA A 22 4.30 7.99 0.62
C ALA A 22 3.55 7.08 1.60
N VAL A 23 4.06 5.86 1.77
CA VAL A 23 3.67 4.94 2.85
C VAL A 23 4.89 4.65 3.70
N ALA A 24 4.78 4.83 5.00
CA ALA A 24 5.84 4.54 5.96
C ALA A 24 5.30 3.75 7.14
N PHE A 25 6.01 2.70 7.55
CA PHE A 25 5.70 1.89 8.72
C PHE A 25 6.63 2.26 9.86
N ARG A 26 6.09 2.76 10.97
CA ARG A 26 6.87 3.24 12.11
C ARG A 26 6.42 2.52 13.38
N ASP A 27 7.32 2.35 14.34
CA ASP A 27 6.96 1.72 15.61
C ASP A 27 5.97 2.57 16.41
N THR A 28 6.08 3.90 16.30
CA THR A 28 5.19 4.87 16.95
C THR A 28 4.70 5.93 15.96
N PRO A 29 3.54 6.56 16.23
CA PRO A 29 3.06 7.71 15.47
C PRO A 29 4.12 8.83 15.35
N PRO A 30 4.32 9.42 14.16
CA PRO A 30 5.10 10.66 14.04
C PRO A 30 4.45 11.79 14.83
N ALA A 31 5.28 12.72 15.32
CA ALA A 31 4.78 13.94 15.96
C ALA A 31 3.90 14.73 14.97
N ASP A 32 2.84 15.36 15.51
CA ASP A 32 1.94 16.25 14.77
C ASP A 32 1.18 15.61 13.58
N VAL A 33 1.18 14.27 13.47
CA VAL A 33 0.36 13.53 12.50
C VAL A 33 -0.84 12.93 13.22
N ALA A 34 -2.05 13.27 12.77
CA ALA A 34 -3.28 12.72 13.34
C ALA A 34 -3.53 11.28 12.88
N ARG A 35 -4.19 10.48 13.73
CA ARG A 35 -4.75 9.19 13.30
C ARG A 35 -5.89 9.44 12.31
N ILE A 36 -6.14 8.49 11.42
CA ILE A 36 -7.33 8.52 10.59
C ILE A 36 -8.60 8.66 11.44
N SER A 37 -9.53 9.51 11.00
CA SER A 37 -10.77 9.78 11.74
C SER A 37 -11.74 8.58 11.78
N ALA A 38 -11.66 7.70 10.78
CA ALA A 38 -12.46 6.48 10.70
C ALA A 38 -11.74 5.40 9.90
N ALA A 39 -11.80 4.16 10.42
CA ALA A 39 -11.35 2.97 9.71
C ALA A 39 -12.03 2.85 8.34
N LYS A 40 -11.31 2.40 7.33
CA LYS A 40 -11.86 2.20 5.99
C LYS A 40 -12.19 0.72 5.78
N PRO A 41 -13.21 0.39 4.97
CA PRO A 41 -13.55 -1.00 4.67
C PRO A 41 -12.47 -1.71 3.84
N ALA A 42 -11.56 -0.97 3.21
CA ALA A 42 -10.44 -1.51 2.43
C ALA A 42 -9.17 -0.73 2.75
N GLY A 43 -8.06 -1.43 3.01
CA GLY A 43 -6.77 -0.78 3.31
C GLY A 43 -6.23 0.08 2.15
N CYS A 44 -6.43 -0.36 0.90
CA CYS A 44 -6.11 0.46 -0.28
C CYS A 44 -6.95 1.75 -0.38
N GLY A 45 -8.04 1.86 0.38
CA GLY A 45 -8.82 3.08 0.53
C GLY A 45 -8.01 4.23 1.14
N TYR A 46 -7.02 3.94 1.99
CA TYR A 46 -6.12 4.95 2.58
C TYR A 46 -5.28 5.66 1.52
N TRP A 47 -4.90 4.96 0.46
CA TRP A 47 -4.17 5.55 -0.66
C TRP A 47 -5.00 6.63 -1.36
N ARG A 48 -6.30 6.37 -1.53
CA ARG A 48 -7.22 7.35 -2.10
C ARG A 48 -7.39 8.56 -1.19
N VAL A 49 -7.49 8.35 0.13
CA VAL A 49 -7.59 9.46 1.09
C VAL A 49 -6.34 10.33 1.00
N ALA A 50 -5.15 9.74 1.02
CA ALA A 50 -3.90 10.48 0.90
C ALA A 50 -3.80 11.24 -0.45
N ALA A 51 -4.02 10.55 -1.58
CA ALA A 51 -3.83 11.16 -2.90
C ALA A 51 -4.94 12.12 -3.34
N ALA A 52 -6.21 11.78 -3.10
CA ALA A 52 -7.34 12.56 -3.62
C ALA A 52 -7.78 13.66 -2.65
N GLU A 53 -7.66 13.44 -1.34
CA GLU A 53 -8.05 14.42 -0.31
C GLU A 53 -6.82 15.19 0.23
N GLY A 54 -5.60 14.83 -0.19
CA GLY A 54 -4.37 15.50 0.20
C GLY A 54 -3.99 15.32 1.68
N GLN A 55 -4.56 14.32 2.35
CA GLN A 55 -4.43 14.16 3.79
C GLN A 55 -3.13 13.45 4.19
N VAL A 56 -2.56 13.90 5.31
CA VAL A 56 -1.46 13.25 6.02
C VAL A 56 -2.02 12.65 7.30
N PHE A 57 -1.91 11.34 7.48
CA PHE A 57 -2.45 10.64 8.64
C PHE A 57 -1.70 9.35 8.91
N TYR A 58 -1.86 8.82 10.13
CA TYR A 58 -1.46 7.44 10.44
C TYR A 58 -2.66 6.53 10.70
N THR A 59 -2.41 5.24 10.64
CA THR A 59 -3.36 4.17 10.96
C THR A 59 -2.72 3.21 11.95
N GLU A 60 -3.54 2.66 12.85
CA GLU A 60 -3.16 1.57 13.75
C GLU A 60 -3.71 0.23 13.24
N ALA A 61 -3.27 -0.87 13.85
CA ALA A 61 -3.71 -2.23 13.51
C ALA A 61 -5.23 -2.35 13.37
N ALA A 62 -5.99 -1.77 14.31
CA ALA A 62 -7.45 -1.86 14.32
C ALA A 62 -8.12 -1.20 13.11
N ASP A 63 -7.48 -0.21 12.49
CA ASP A 63 -8.02 0.48 11.32
C ASP A 63 -8.00 -0.44 10.09
N HIS A 64 -7.16 -1.48 10.07
CA HIS A 64 -7.01 -2.42 8.96
C HIS A 64 -7.91 -3.65 9.06
N PHE A 65 -8.59 -3.88 10.19
CA PHE A 65 -9.43 -5.08 10.40
C PHE A 65 -10.62 -5.16 9.43
N GLY A 66 -11.06 -4.03 8.86
CA GLY A 66 -12.10 -4.02 7.82
C GLY A 66 -11.67 -4.73 6.52
N CYS A 67 -10.37 -4.96 6.33
CA CYS A 67 -9.80 -5.59 5.15
C CYS A 67 -8.84 -6.72 5.55
N PRO A 68 -9.34 -7.95 5.81
CA PRO A 68 -8.51 -9.03 6.34
C PRO A 68 -7.28 -9.36 5.47
N ILE A 69 -7.43 -9.32 4.14
CA ILE A 69 -6.30 -9.52 3.23
C ILE A 69 -5.28 -8.38 3.29
N GLY A 70 -5.73 -7.14 3.51
CA GLY A 70 -4.86 -5.98 3.71
C GLY A 70 -4.12 -6.05 5.04
N ALA A 71 -4.81 -6.40 6.12
CA ALA A 71 -4.22 -6.63 7.43
C ALA A 71 -3.14 -7.74 7.36
N HIS A 72 -3.41 -8.84 6.66
CA HIS A 72 -2.42 -9.87 6.40
C HIS A 72 -1.20 -9.34 5.65
N THR A 73 -1.37 -8.64 4.52
CA THR A 73 -0.21 -8.16 3.74
C THR A 73 0.63 -7.14 4.50
N HIS A 74 0.01 -6.34 5.38
CA HIS A 74 0.72 -5.36 6.23
C HIS A 74 1.40 -5.99 7.46
N GLY A 75 1.24 -7.30 7.69
CA GLY A 75 1.80 -7.97 8.87
C GLY A 75 1.07 -7.61 10.17
N VAL A 76 -0.20 -7.20 10.09
CA VAL A 76 -1.01 -6.86 11.27
C VAL A 76 -1.35 -8.14 12.03
N SER A 77 -1.10 -8.13 13.35
CA SER A 77 -1.63 -9.16 14.24
C SER A 77 -3.15 -9.01 14.36
N MET A 78 -3.88 -10.01 13.88
CA MET A 78 -5.34 -9.98 13.82
C MET A 78 -5.96 -10.73 15.00
N PRO A 79 -7.10 -10.28 15.54
CA PRO A 79 -7.89 -11.07 16.47
C PRO A 79 -8.47 -12.31 15.74
N PRO A 80 -8.79 -13.41 16.48
CA PRO A 80 -9.22 -14.66 15.88
C PRO A 80 -10.39 -14.54 14.89
N GLU A 81 -11.34 -13.66 15.15
CA GLU A 81 -12.49 -13.46 14.27
C GLU A 81 -12.11 -12.84 12.92
N VAL A 82 -11.15 -11.91 12.90
CA VAL A 82 -10.63 -11.35 11.64
C VAL A 82 -9.78 -12.40 10.90
N GLY A 83 -9.08 -13.27 11.63
CA GLY A 83 -8.40 -14.43 11.06
C GLY A 83 -9.34 -15.38 10.31
N LYS A 84 -10.48 -15.75 10.92
CA LYS A 84 -11.51 -16.56 10.25
C LYS A 84 -12.08 -15.86 9.01
N GLN A 85 -12.27 -14.55 9.06
CA GLN A 85 -12.73 -13.77 7.91
C GLN A 85 -11.72 -13.81 6.76
N LEU A 86 -10.41 -13.77 7.05
CA LEU A 86 -9.36 -13.94 6.06
C LEU A 86 -9.42 -15.32 5.39
N GLU A 87 -9.56 -16.40 6.17
CA GLU A 87 -9.69 -17.76 5.65
C GLU A 87 -10.91 -17.91 4.72
N GLY A 88 -12.05 -17.35 5.13
CA GLY A 88 -13.26 -17.31 4.32
C GLY A 88 -13.06 -16.55 3.01
N LEU A 89 -12.43 -15.37 3.07
CA LEU A 89 -12.12 -14.55 1.90
C LEU A 89 -11.20 -15.29 0.92
N ILE A 90 -10.12 -15.91 1.41
CA ILE A 90 -9.20 -16.72 0.59
C ILE A 90 -9.95 -17.87 -0.07
N THR A 91 -10.82 -18.56 0.67
CA THR A 91 -11.65 -19.65 0.14
C THR A 91 -12.54 -19.16 -1.00
N THR A 92 -13.19 -17.99 -0.84
CA THR A 92 -13.98 -17.36 -1.91
C THR A 92 -13.12 -17.02 -3.13
N MET A 93 -11.93 -16.43 -2.94
CA MET A 93 -11.01 -16.09 -4.03
C MET A 93 -10.54 -17.33 -4.81
N VAL A 94 -10.29 -18.45 -4.11
CA VAL A 94 -9.96 -19.73 -4.74
C VAL A 94 -11.14 -20.30 -5.52
N GLY A 95 -12.35 -20.26 -4.94
CA GLY A 95 -13.58 -20.69 -5.60
C GLY A 95 -13.85 -19.92 -6.88
N LEU A 96 -13.61 -18.61 -6.87
CA LEU A 96 -13.75 -17.71 -8.01
C LEU A 96 -12.54 -17.69 -8.96
N LYS A 97 -11.52 -18.54 -8.72
CA LYS A 97 -10.30 -18.64 -9.55
C LYS A 97 -9.46 -17.37 -9.64
N TYR A 98 -9.60 -16.45 -8.67
CA TYR A 98 -8.67 -15.32 -8.50
C TYR A 98 -7.32 -15.77 -7.95
N LEU A 99 -7.31 -16.83 -7.12
CA LEU A 99 -6.11 -17.45 -6.57
C LEU A 99 -6.13 -18.95 -6.81
N LYS A 100 -4.97 -19.57 -7.03
CA LYS A 100 -4.80 -21.02 -6.92
C LYS A 100 -4.47 -21.36 -5.47
N LEU A 101 -4.77 -22.59 -5.05
CA LEU A 101 -4.37 -23.08 -3.73
C LEU A 101 -2.85 -22.98 -3.52
N ALA A 102 -2.06 -23.24 -4.57
CA ALA A 102 -0.61 -23.11 -4.56
C ALA A 102 -0.13 -21.65 -4.35
N ASP A 103 -0.97 -20.64 -4.59
CA ASP A 103 -0.60 -19.24 -4.42
C ASP A 103 -0.75 -18.76 -2.97
N ILE A 104 -1.51 -19.48 -2.13
CA ILE A 104 -1.81 -19.08 -0.74
C ILE A 104 -0.53 -18.86 0.09
N PRO A 105 0.45 -19.78 0.09
CA PRO A 105 1.71 -19.58 0.83
C PRO A 105 2.57 -18.44 0.27
N HIS A 106 2.24 -17.93 -0.92
CA HIS A 106 2.96 -16.87 -1.61
C HIS A 106 2.24 -15.52 -1.57
N ILE A 107 1.16 -15.40 -0.78
CA ILE A 107 0.58 -14.11 -0.44
C ILE A 107 1.62 -13.33 0.38
N PRO A 108 2.07 -12.16 -0.09
CA PRO A 108 3.08 -11.40 0.62
C PRO A 108 2.58 -10.96 2.00
N GLN A 109 3.48 -11.02 2.98
CA GLN A 109 3.27 -10.50 4.31
C GLN A 109 4.51 -9.74 4.74
N ARG A 110 4.33 -8.45 5.07
CA ARG A 110 5.39 -7.63 5.66
C ARG A 110 5.86 -8.27 6.97
N LYS A 111 7.18 -8.34 7.14
CA LYS A 111 7.82 -8.86 8.35
C LYS A 111 8.01 -7.75 9.39
N GLY A 112 8.05 -8.14 10.66
CA GLY A 112 8.23 -7.20 11.78
C GLY A 112 6.91 -6.71 12.38
N SER A 113 7.00 -5.89 13.43
CA SER A 113 5.84 -5.23 14.04
C SER A 113 5.15 -4.30 13.04
N PHE A 114 3.82 -4.25 13.10
CA PHE A 114 3.05 -3.27 12.32
C PHE A 114 3.33 -1.83 12.81
N GLY A 115 3.30 -1.62 14.13
CA GLY A 115 3.39 -0.27 14.73
C GLY A 115 2.24 0.61 14.26
N VAL A 116 2.55 1.54 13.37
CA VAL A 116 1.59 2.34 12.60
C VAL A 116 1.98 2.42 11.14
N ALA A 117 0.99 2.57 10.25
CA ALA A 117 1.22 2.94 8.86
C ALA A 117 0.82 4.39 8.62
N VAL A 118 1.77 5.20 8.15
CA VAL A 118 1.64 6.62 7.82
C VAL A 118 1.40 6.75 6.32
N TYR A 119 0.40 7.54 5.95
CA TYR A 119 0.03 7.82 4.57
C TYR A 119 0.05 9.33 4.33
N ALA A 120 0.64 9.74 3.21
CA ALA A 120 0.71 11.14 2.79
C ALA A 120 0.85 11.23 1.26
N PRO A 121 0.43 12.35 0.63
CA PRO A 121 1.05 12.75 -0.63
C PRO A 121 2.58 12.78 -0.45
N LEU A 122 3.33 12.27 -1.43
CA LEU A 122 4.79 12.17 -1.34
C LEU A 122 5.44 13.53 -1.05
N SER A 123 4.90 14.60 -1.64
CA SER A 123 5.36 15.97 -1.42
C SER A 123 5.16 16.51 0.01
N ALA A 124 4.28 15.88 0.79
CA ALA A 124 3.94 16.24 2.17
C ALA A 124 4.32 15.13 3.15
N ALA A 125 5.21 14.20 2.77
CA ALA A 125 5.61 13.09 3.61
C ALA A 125 6.27 13.59 4.91
N PRO A 126 5.74 13.25 6.10
CA PRO A 126 6.27 13.74 7.38
C PRO A 126 7.53 12.98 7.84
N CYS A 127 7.88 11.90 7.14
CA CYS A 127 9.06 11.09 7.36
C CYS A 127 9.44 10.39 6.06
N ASP A 128 10.63 9.79 6.00
CA ASP A 128 11.07 9.04 4.82
C ASP A 128 10.05 7.94 4.48
N PRO A 129 9.66 7.75 3.22
CA PRO A 129 8.76 6.67 2.83
C PRO A 129 9.50 5.33 2.78
N ASP A 130 8.83 4.26 3.21
CA ASP A 130 9.31 2.89 2.95
C ASP A 130 8.80 2.40 1.58
N VAL A 131 7.63 2.91 1.16
CA VAL A 131 7.03 2.63 -0.15
C VAL A 131 6.52 3.93 -0.78
N VAL A 132 6.79 4.08 -2.08
CA VAL A 132 6.20 5.13 -2.91
C VAL A 132 5.23 4.49 -3.90
N LEU A 133 3.94 4.81 -3.76
CA LEU A 133 2.90 4.32 -4.67
C LEU A 133 2.64 5.34 -5.77
N VAL A 134 2.84 4.93 -7.02
CA VAL A 134 2.54 5.73 -8.21
C VAL A 134 1.32 5.17 -8.91
N ARG A 135 0.36 6.04 -9.21
CA ARG A 135 -0.84 5.70 -9.98
C ARG A 135 -0.82 6.41 -11.32
N GLY A 136 -1.04 5.67 -12.40
CA GLY A 136 -1.16 6.23 -13.74
C GLY A 136 -1.91 5.31 -14.70
N ASN A 137 -2.04 5.76 -15.95
CA ASN A 137 -2.54 4.92 -17.04
C ASN A 137 -1.45 3.94 -17.52
N ALA A 138 -1.83 3.05 -18.46
CA ALA A 138 -0.92 2.03 -18.99
C ALA A 138 0.40 2.60 -19.51
N ARG A 139 0.36 3.68 -20.32
CA ARG A 139 1.56 4.34 -20.84
C ARG A 139 2.50 4.80 -19.73
N GLN A 140 1.95 5.40 -18.68
CA GLN A 140 2.73 5.93 -17.55
C GLN A 140 3.37 4.81 -16.73
N MET A 141 2.63 3.73 -16.47
CA MET A 141 3.15 2.59 -15.71
C MET A 141 4.14 1.76 -16.51
N MET A 142 3.97 1.65 -17.83
CA MET A 142 4.97 1.03 -18.71
C MET A 142 6.29 1.79 -18.69
N LEU A 143 6.24 3.13 -18.79
CA LEU A 143 7.45 3.96 -18.72
C LEU A 143 8.17 3.79 -17.38
N LEU A 144 7.42 3.79 -16.26
CA LEU A 144 8.00 3.55 -14.94
C LEU A 144 8.61 2.15 -14.82
N ALA A 145 7.95 1.13 -15.38
CA ALA A 145 8.46 -0.23 -15.38
C ALA A 145 9.74 -0.38 -16.22
N GLU A 146 9.79 0.21 -17.41
CA GLU A 146 10.99 0.23 -18.25
C GLU A 146 12.14 0.98 -17.57
N ALA A 147 11.87 2.11 -16.93
CA ALA A 147 12.87 2.85 -16.16
C ALA A 147 13.42 2.01 -14.99
N ALA A 148 12.56 1.32 -14.26
CA ALA A 148 12.98 0.42 -13.18
C ALA A 148 13.81 -0.76 -13.70
N GLN A 149 13.45 -1.33 -14.86
CA GLN A 149 14.22 -2.40 -15.51
C GLN A 149 15.59 -1.90 -15.96
N ALA A 150 15.66 -0.76 -16.63
CA ALA A 150 16.91 -0.15 -17.08
C ALA A 150 17.85 0.21 -15.92
N ALA A 151 17.28 0.62 -14.78
CA ALA A 151 18.02 0.88 -13.55
C ALA A 151 18.40 -0.39 -12.77
N GLY A 152 17.96 -1.58 -13.19
CA GLY A 152 18.26 -2.84 -12.50
C GLY A 152 17.53 -3.01 -11.15
N VAL A 153 16.45 -2.27 -10.92
CA VAL A 153 15.68 -2.26 -9.66
C VAL A 153 14.25 -2.79 -9.82
N ALA A 154 13.89 -3.28 -11.01
CA ALA A 154 12.58 -3.87 -11.25
C ALA A 154 12.36 -5.11 -10.37
N GLY A 155 11.17 -5.20 -9.76
CA GLY A 155 10.76 -6.38 -9.01
C GLY A 155 10.35 -7.54 -9.93
N ASN A 156 10.53 -8.77 -9.45
CA ASN A 156 10.20 -10.00 -10.19
C ASN A 156 8.75 -10.50 -9.96
N GLY A 157 7.93 -9.72 -9.25
CA GLY A 157 6.61 -10.14 -8.80
C GLY A 157 5.51 -9.92 -9.83
N ALA A 158 4.77 -10.97 -10.17
CA ALA A 158 3.52 -10.83 -10.92
C ALA A 158 2.48 -10.07 -10.08
N THR A 159 2.02 -8.91 -10.57
CA THR A 159 1.01 -8.08 -9.90
C THR A 159 -0.41 -8.36 -10.39
N LEU A 160 -0.56 -8.99 -11.56
CA LEU A 160 -1.85 -9.29 -12.16
C LEU A 160 -2.61 -10.36 -11.34
N GLY A 161 -3.87 -10.10 -11.05
CA GLY A 161 -4.77 -11.03 -10.34
C GLY A 161 -4.57 -11.10 -8.82
N ARG A 162 -3.54 -10.44 -8.27
CA ARG A 162 -3.30 -10.39 -6.82
C ARG A 162 -4.07 -9.24 -6.17
N PRO A 163 -4.39 -9.33 -4.87
CA PRO A 163 -4.87 -8.19 -4.10
C PRO A 163 -3.91 -7.00 -4.29
N THR A 164 -4.44 -5.80 -4.52
CA THR A 164 -3.59 -4.64 -4.83
C THR A 164 -2.61 -4.34 -3.71
N CYS A 165 -2.96 -4.62 -2.45
CA CYS A 165 -2.09 -4.46 -1.28
C CYS A 165 -0.95 -5.49 -1.20
N ALA A 166 -0.87 -6.46 -2.11
CA ALA A 166 0.25 -7.41 -2.22
C ALA A 166 1.48 -6.82 -2.93
N VAL A 167 1.40 -5.58 -3.41
CA VAL A 167 2.55 -4.85 -3.98
C VAL A 167 3.36 -4.09 -2.93
N LEU A 168 2.89 -4.10 -1.67
CA LEU A 168 3.54 -3.48 -0.50
C LEU A 168 4.43 -4.47 0.24
#